data_AF-A0A1Y4U7V1-F1
#
_entry.id   AF-A0A1Y4U7V1-F1
#
_cell.length_a   1.000
_cell.length_b   1.000
_cell.length_c   1.000
_cell.angle_alpha   90.00
_cell.angle_beta   90.00
_cell.angle_gamma   90.00
#
_symmetry.space_group_name_H-M   'P 1'
#
loop_
_entity.id
_entity.type
_entity.pdbx_description
1 polymer ?
#
loop_
_entity_poly.entity_id
_entity_poly.type
_entity_poly.pdbx_seq_one_letter_code
_entity_poly.pdbx_strand_id
1 'polypeptide(L)'
;MNCYLTYGVAHGEPWMFQFGQDKMTGYAETGGDHIVKLCPLWQLMLYYRLSAGASWQKPDWYADVAQIVRETDDANFTNGQHQLNFMRNTMDVIHEDLTDFFITAGLLKPIDKTFDDYGVGTITITEEDVAELIDYAKKYPKPASPVIYYISSQSLPVYVKQLPVEGTYGNGITDNGNGTFTVSHNIWKNVTVFETYRGETLDRVTMVGTDSPDRSSTLVRYPAGSTRIEAVAWDGKRTLVYGTR
;
A
#
# COMPACT_ATOMS: atom_id res chain seq x y z
N MET A 1 -2.50 -7.22 -5.89
CA MET A 1 -1.59 -6.77 -4.80
C MET A 1 -0.18 -6.44 -5.28
N ASN A 2 0.60 -7.34 -5.89
CA ASN A 2 1.97 -6.99 -6.31
C ASN A 2 2.04 -5.85 -7.35
N CYS A 3 1.06 -5.76 -8.26
CA CYS A 3 0.96 -4.61 -9.17
C CYS A 3 0.75 -3.29 -8.40
N TYR A 4 -0.18 -3.25 -7.44
CA TYR A 4 -0.36 -2.10 -6.53
C TYR A 4 0.92 -1.73 -5.80
N LEU A 5 1.60 -2.71 -5.20
CA LEU A 5 2.84 -2.47 -4.47
C LEU A 5 3.97 -1.97 -5.37
N THR A 6 3.96 -2.32 -6.65
CA THR A 6 4.94 -1.83 -7.61
C THR A 6 4.57 -0.42 -8.10
N TYR A 7 3.39 -0.26 -8.69
CA TYR A 7 3.03 0.97 -9.39
C TYR A 7 2.53 2.05 -8.44
N GLY A 8 1.69 1.69 -7.48
CA GLY A 8 1.23 2.62 -6.44
C GLY A 8 2.33 2.96 -5.45
N VAL A 9 2.93 1.94 -4.81
CA VAL A 9 3.87 2.17 -3.70
C VAL A 9 5.30 2.46 -4.16
N ALA A 10 5.92 1.59 -4.97
CA ALA A 10 7.32 1.79 -5.37
C ALA A 10 7.49 2.94 -6.38
N HIS A 11 6.56 3.07 -7.34
CA HIS A 11 6.65 4.08 -8.40
C HIS A 11 5.88 5.37 -8.08
N GLY A 12 5.01 5.33 -7.06
CA GLY A 12 4.27 6.51 -6.60
C GLY A 12 3.20 6.98 -7.59
N GLU A 13 2.61 6.10 -8.39
CA GLU A 13 1.57 6.47 -9.34
C GLU A 13 0.30 6.96 -8.62
N PRO A 14 -0.36 8.02 -9.12
CA PRO A 14 -1.59 8.52 -8.52
C PRO A 14 -2.66 7.43 -8.46
N TRP A 15 -3.35 7.34 -7.33
CA TRP A 15 -4.53 6.49 -7.17
C TRP A 15 -5.56 6.85 -8.26
N MET A 16 -6.36 5.87 -8.66
CA MET A 16 -7.21 5.91 -9.87
C MET A 16 -6.49 5.80 -11.21
N PHE A 17 -5.15 5.88 -11.29
CA PHE A 17 -4.39 5.81 -12.56
C PHE A 17 -3.28 4.76 -12.56
N GLN A 18 -3.30 3.86 -11.58
CA GLN A 18 -2.26 2.84 -11.38
C GLN A 18 -2.39 1.71 -12.38
N PHE A 19 -1.24 1.25 -12.89
CA PHE A 19 -1.19 0.03 -13.70
C PHE A 19 -1.50 -1.24 -12.90
N GLY A 20 -2.16 -2.19 -13.56
CA GLY A 20 -2.53 -3.45 -12.94
C GLY A 20 -2.55 -4.64 -13.89
N GLN A 21 -3.25 -5.69 -13.50
CA GLN A 21 -3.34 -6.96 -14.20
C GLN A 21 -4.54 -7.04 -15.15
N ASP A 22 -5.51 -6.15 -14.98
CA ASP A 22 -6.56 -5.89 -15.93
C ASP A 22 -5.85 -5.41 -17.20
N LYS A 23 -5.93 -6.22 -18.26
CA LYS A 23 -5.28 -5.99 -19.56
C LYS A 23 -5.91 -4.81 -20.31
N MET A 24 -6.33 -3.78 -19.58
CA MET A 24 -6.84 -2.53 -20.11
C MET A 24 -5.78 -1.87 -20.98
N THR A 25 -6.23 -1.19 -22.01
CA THR A 25 -5.41 -0.34 -22.87
C THR A 25 -5.97 1.06 -22.77
N GLY A 26 -5.12 2.08 -22.84
CA GLY A 26 -5.57 3.45 -22.67
C GLY A 26 -5.86 3.80 -21.20
N TYR A 27 -4.90 3.50 -20.32
CA TYR A 27 -4.97 3.80 -18.88
C TYR A 27 -5.12 5.30 -18.59
N ALA A 28 -4.68 6.17 -19.51
CA ALA A 28 -4.85 7.61 -19.38
C ALA A 28 -6.30 8.03 -19.66
N GLU A 29 -6.98 7.32 -20.55
CA GLU A 29 -8.32 7.62 -21.05
C GLU A 29 -9.43 6.97 -20.20
N THR A 30 -9.19 5.77 -19.68
CA THR A 30 -10.18 4.93 -18.98
C THR A 30 -10.01 4.92 -17.46
N GLY A 31 -8.98 5.60 -16.96
CA GLY A 31 -8.51 5.40 -15.60
C GLY A 31 -7.80 4.05 -15.43
N GLY A 32 -7.10 3.90 -14.31
CA GLY A 32 -6.31 2.74 -13.97
C GLY A 32 -7.10 1.46 -13.70
N ASP A 33 -6.39 0.38 -13.38
CA ASP A 33 -6.99 -0.93 -13.16
C ASP A 33 -7.88 -0.95 -11.91
N HIS A 34 -9.03 -1.63 -12.03
CA HIS A 34 -10.10 -1.57 -11.05
C HIS A 34 -9.72 -2.24 -9.72
N ILE A 35 -8.95 -3.32 -9.78
CA ILE A 35 -8.55 -4.10 -8.61
C ILE A 35 -7.42 -3.39 -7.85
N VAL A 36 -6.50 -2.72 -8.55
CA VAL A 36 -5.43 -1.95 -7.89
C VAL A 36 -6.01 -0.83 -7.05
N LYS A 37 -7.04 -0.13 -7.56
CA LYS A 37 -7.75 0.95 -6.84
C LYS A 37 -8.31 0.48 -5.49
N LEU A 38 -8.72 -0.78 -5.37
CA LEU A 38 -9.28 -1.33 -4.12
C LEU A 38 -8.22 -1.74 -3.09
N CYS A 39 -6.98 -1.96 -3.51
CA CYS A 39 -5.91 -2.44 -2.62
C CYS A 39 -5.69 -1.55 -1.39
N PRO A 40 -5.50 -0.22 -1.50
CA PRO A 40 -5.28 0.62 -0.32
C PRO A 40 -6.50 0.65 0.63
N LEU A 41 -7.72 0.62 0.08
CA LEU A 41 -8.94 0.55 0.89
C LEU A 41 -9.00 -0.76 1.68
N TRP A 42 -8.65 -1.87 1.03
CA TRP A 42 -8.59 -3.17 1.68
C TRP A 42 -7.48 -3.27 2.72
N GLN A 43 -6.36 -2.58 2.54
CA GLN A 43 -5.29 -2.50 3.53
C GLN A 43 -5.73 -1.81 4.82
N LEU A 44 -6.49 -0.72 4.72
CA LEU A 44 -7.10 -0.08 5.89
C LEU A 44 -8.10 -1.02 6.59
N MET A 45 -8.90 -1.79 5.82
CA MET A 45 -9.80 -2.80 6.39
C MET A 45 -9.05 -3.91 7.13
N LEU A 46 -7.94 -4.40 6.57
CA LEU A 46 -7.08 -5.37 7.24
C LEU A 46 -6.52 -4.80 8.55
N TYR A 47 -6.00 -3.57 8.51
CA TYR A 47 -5.28 -2.97 9.63
C TYR A 47 -6.19 -2.52 10.77
N TYR A 48 -7.35 -1.92 10.49
CA TYR A 48 -8.24 -1.39 11.54
C TYR A 48 -9.40 -2.32 11.88
N ARG A 49 -10.02 -2.99 10.90
CA ARG A 49 -11.20 -3.82 11.16
C ARG A 49 -10.85 -5.27 11.51
N LEU A 50 -9.97 -5.89 10.72
CA LEU A 50 -9.70 -7.34 10.80
C LEU A 50 -8.52 -7.68 11.73
N SER A 51 -7.92 -6.70 12.39
CA SER A 51 -6.78 -6.83 13.30
C SER A 51 -7.18 -7.25 14.73
N ALA A 52 -8.03 -8.27 14.85
CA ALA A 52 -8.53 -8.74 16.14
C ALA A 52 -7.40 -8.98 17.15
N GLY A 53 -7.49 -8.31 18.30
CA GLY A 53 -6.48 -8.36 19.38
C GLY A 53 -5.40 -7.28 19.31
N ALA A 54 -5.35 -6.46 18.25
CA ALA A 54 -4.49 -5.29 18.21
C ALA A 54 -5.11 -4.12 18.99
N SER A 55 -4.27 -3.31 19.64
CA SER A 55 -4.73 -2.14 20.42
C SER A 55 -5.33 -1.03 19.56
N TRP A 56 -5.00 -0.98 18.27
CA TRP A 56 -5.52 -0.01 17.30
C TRP A 56 -6.78 -0.49 16.57
N GLN A 57 -7.34 -1.66 16.91
CA GLN A 57 -8.52 -2.17 16.22
C GLN A 57 -9.70 -1.18 16.36
N LYS A 58 -10.31 -0.81 15.23
CA LYS A 58 -11.54 -0.02 15.11
C LYS A 58 -12.52 -0.79 14.23
N PRO A 59 -13.36 -1.68 14.75
CA PRO A 59 -14.18 -2.57 13.91
C PRO A 59 -15.20 -1.81 13.04
N ASP A 60 -15.72 -0.68 13.52
CA ASP A 60 -16.84 0.04 12.89
C ASP A 60 -16.41 1.25 12.04
N TRP A 61 -15.10 1.52 11.93
CA TRP A 61 -14.58 2.75 11.30
C TRP A 61 -15.16 3.04 9.91
N TYR A 62 -15.31 2.01 9.07
CA TYR A 62 -15.81 2.18 7.71
C TYR A 62 -17.32 2.46 7.69
N ALA A 63 -18.07 1.93 8.67
CA ALA A 63 -19.49 2.25 8.84
C ALA A 63 -19.67 3.69 9.33
N ASP A 64 -18.80 4.16 10.23
CA ASP A 64 -18.82 5.55 10.71
C ASP A 64 -18.49 6.54 9.58
N VAL A 65 -17.47 6.25 8.76
CA VAL A 65 -17.17 7.05 7.56
C VAL A 65 -18.35 7.05 6.58
N ALA A 66 -18.96 5.89 6.34
CA ALA A 66 -20.13 5.80 5.48
C ALA A 66 -21.32 6.60 6.04
N GLN A 67 -21.51 6.64 7.36
CA GLN A 67 -22.55 7.44 7.98
C GLN A 67 -22.31 8.94 7.80
N ILE A 68 -21.07 9.41 7.96
CA ILE A 68 -20.71 10.81 7.70
C ILE A 68 -21.07 11.18 6.25
N VAL A 69 -20.69 10.35 5.28
CA VAL A 69 -20.97 10.61 3.87
C VAL A 69 -22.47 10.62 3.59
N ARG A 70 -23.26 9.71 4.19
CA ARG A 70 -24.72 9.68 4.04
C ARG A 70 -25.43 10.93 4.54
N GLU A 71 -24.85 11.64 5.50
CA GLU A 71 -25.40 12.86 6.11
C GLU A 71 -24.80 14.14 5.50
N THR A 72 -23.80 14.02 4.63
CA THR A 72 -23.15 15.16 3.98
C THR A 72 -23.92 15.54 2.70
N ASP A 73 -24.27 16.81 2.55
CA ASP A 73 -24.70 17.36 1.26
C ASP A 73 -23.46 17.61 0.39
N ASP A 74 -23.24 16.72 -0.57
CA ASP A 74 -22.06 16.71 -1.44
C ASP A 74 -22.40 17.10 -2.89
N ALA A 75 -23.59 17.65 -3.15
CA ALA A 75 -24.09 17.93 -4.50
C ALA A 75 -23.20 18.86 -5.34
N ASN A 76 -22.36 19.68 -4.70
CA ASN A 76 -21.45 20.62 -5.35
C ASN A 76 -19.97 20.25 -5.19
N PHE A 77 -19.65 19.06 -4.67
CA PHE A 77 -18.27 18.65 -4.52
C PHE A 77 -17.64 18.28 -5.86
N THR A 78 -16.36 18.60 -6.00
CA THR A 78 -15.53 18.05 -7.09
C THR A 78 -15.11 16.61 -6.74
N ASN A 79 -14.73 15.82 -7.75
CA ASN A 79 -14.19 14.47 -7.50
C ASN A 79 -12.95 14.49 -6.58
N GLY A 80 -12.11 15.53 -6.69
CA GLY A 80 -10.98 15.74 -5.79
C GLY A 80 -11.43 16.00 -4.34
N GLN A 81 -12.47 16.79 -4.13
CA GLN A 81 -13.05 17.04 -2.81
C GLN A 81 -13.64 15.77 -2.19
N HIS A 82 -14.33 14.92 -2.96
CA HIS A 82 -14.79 13.62 -2.45
C HIS A 82 -13.62 12.76 -1.94
N GLN A 83 -12.51 12.70 -2.69
CA GLN A 83 -11.32 11.95 -2.31
C GLN A 83 -10.63 12.53 -1.06
N LEU A 84 -10.45 13.86 -1.00
CA LEU A 84 -9.90 14.55 0.17
C LEU A 84 -10.77 14.36 1.41
N ASN A 85 -12.09 14.46 1.27
CA ASN A 85 -13.04 14.28 2.36
C ASN A 85 -13.07 12.83 2.85
N PHE A 86 -12.94 11.83 1.97
CA PHE A 86 -12.78 10.44 2.40
C PHE A 86 -11.56 10.27 3.31
N MET A 87 -10.40 10.82 2.92
CA MET A 87 -9.17 10.75 3.71
C MET A 87 -9.32 11.49 5.05
N ARG A 88 -9.90 12.70 5.02
CA ARG A 88 -10.18 13.51 6.22
C ARG A 88 -11.11 12.78 7.20
N ASN A 89 -12.27 12.32 6.72
CA ASN A 89 -13.26 11.62 7.52
C ASN A 89 -12.69 10.32 8.10
N THR A 90 -11.87 9.60 7.33
CA THR A 90 -11.18 8.40 7.82
C THR A 90 -10.29 8.74 9.01
N MET A 91 -9.41 9.74 8.88
CA MET A 91 -8.53 10.17 9.97
C MET A 91 -9.31 10.68 11.19
N ASP A 92 -10.42 11.39 10.97
CA ASP A 92 -11.27 11.88 12.05
C ASP A 92 -11.95 10.75 12.83
N VAL A 93 -12.41 9.69 12.16
CA VAL A 93 -13.03 8.51 12.78
C VAL A 93 -12.01 7.63 13.51
N ILE A 94 -10.87 7.37 12.89
CA ILE A 94 -9.86 6.46 13.46
C ILE A 94 -8.95 7.13 14.47
N HIS A 95 -8.89 8.48 14.46
CA HIS A 95 -8.05 9.31 15.31
C HIS A 95 -6.53 9.07 15.15
N GLU A 96 -6.07 8.76 13.94
CA GLU A 96 -4.65 8.66 13.61
C GLU A 96 -4.33 9.42 12.30
N ASP A 97 -3.11 9.92 12.21
CA ASP A 97 -2.58 10.59 11.02
C ASP A 97 -2.15 9.54 9.99
N LEU A 98 -2.97 9.38 8.95
CA LEU A 98 -2.75 8.44 7.84
C LEU A 98 -2.10 9.09 6.61
N THR A 99 -1.60 10.32 6.71
CA THR A 99 -1.05 11.05 5.54
C THR A 99 0.08 10.31 4.84
N ASP A 100 1.02 9.70 5.59
CA ASP A 100 2.11 8.91 4.99
C ASP A 100 1.58 7.71 4.20
N PHE A 101 0.52 7.06 4.71
CA PHE A 101 -0.15 5.98 4.00
C PHE A 101 -0.81 6.49 2.73
N PHE A 102 -1.59 7.58 2.80
CA PHE A 102 -2.29 8.12 1.64
C PHE A 102 -1.34 8.64 0.56
N ILE A 103 -0.24 9.29 0.94
CA ILE A 103 0.80 9.76 0.01
C ILE A 103 1.46 8.55 -0.67
N THR A 104 1.88 7.56 0.11
CA THR A 104 2.58 6.38 -0.41
C THR A 104 1.69 5.52 -1.30
N ALA A 105 0.40 5.42 -0.98
CA ALA A 105 -0.59 4.70 -1.79
C ALA A 105 -1.06 5.47 -3.04
N GLY A 106 -0.66 6.75 -3.17
CA GLY A 106 -1.02 7.63 -4.28
C GLY A 106 -2.37 8.35 -4.14
N LEU A 107 -3.06 8.22 -2.99
CA LEU A 107 -4.35 8.87 -2.72
C LEU A 107 -4.20 10.36 -2.42
N LEU A 108 -3.14 10.76 -1.71
CA LEU A 108 -2.88 12.17 -1.38
C LEU A 108 -1.72 12.67 -2.23
N LYS A 109 -2.02 13.08 -3.45
CA LYS A 109 -1.02 13.55 -4.41
C LYS A 109 -1.64 14.62 -5.32
N PRO A 110 -0.85 15.63 -5.74
CA PRO A 110 -1.30 16.57 -6.75
C PRO A 110 -1.67 15.84 -8.04
N ILE A 111 -2.84 16.15 -8.56
CA ILE A 111 -3.38 15.56 -9.77
C ILE A 111 -4.29 16.54 -10.47
N ASP A 112 -4.25 16.55 -11.80
CA ASP A 112 -5.24 17.22 -12.63
C ASP A 112 -5.43 16.36 -13.88
N LYS A 113 -6.41 15.46 -13.85
CA LYS A 113 -6.64 14.48 -14.91
C LYS A 113 -8.11 14.30 -15.22
N THR A 114 -8.40 14.21 -16.52
CA THR A 114 -9.72 13.88 -17.07
C THR A 114 -9.69 12.48 -17.66
N PHE A 115 -10.71 11.67 -17.37
CA PHE A 115 -10.86 10.30 -17.86
C PHE A 115 -12.34 9.92 -17.95
N ASP A 116 -12.66 8.85 -18.66
CA ASP A 116 -14.01 8.33 -18.85
C ASP A 116 -14.18 7.02 -18.07
N ASP A 117 -15.00 7.05 -17.01
CA ASP A 117 -15.35 5.90 -16.16
C ASP A 117 -16.86 5.94 -15.91
N TYR A 118 -17.63 5.47 -16.90
CA TYR A 118 -19.08 5.63 -17.00
C TYR A 118 -19.54 7.09 -17.17
N GLY A 119 -18.68 7.91 -17.79
CA GLY A 119 -18.85 9.34 -17.97
C GLY A 119 -17.51 10.05 -17.83
N VAL A 120 -17.34 11.13 -18.60
CA VAL A 120 -16.12 11.95 -18.53
C VAL A 120 -16.12 12.77 -17.25
N GLY A 121 -15.11 12.57 -16.41
CA GLY A 121 -14.92 13.29 -15.16
C GLY A 121 -13.47 13.78 -15.00
N THR A 122 -13.29 14.83 -14.20
CA THR A 122 -11.97 15.36 -13.85
C THR A 122 -11.72 15.19 -12.35
N ILE A 123 -10.53 14.73 -11.98
CA ILE A 123 -10.02 14.79 -10.60
C ILE A 123 -8.92 15.83 -10.56
N THR A 124 -9.14 16.86 -9.75
CA THR A 124 -8.16 17.90 -9.46
C THR A 124 -7.91 17.96 -7.95
N ILE A 125 -6.65 17.76 -7.54
CA ILE A 125 -6.13 17.98 -6.19
C ILE A 125 -4.85 18.80 -6.35
N THR A 126 -4.77 19.95 -5.69
CA THR A 126 -3.62 20.85 -5.80
C THR A 126 -2.55 20.54 -4.75
N GLU A 127 -1.37 21.14 -4.91
CA GLU A 127 -0.33 21.12 -3.88
C GLU A 127 -0.80 21.75 -2.56
N GLU A 128 -1.67 22.78 -2.64
CA GLU A 128 -2.25 23.45 -1.48
C GLU A 128 -3.21 22.52 -0.73
N ASP A 129 -4.09 21.79 -1.45
CA ASP A 129 -4.99 20.79 -0.86
C ASP A 129 -4.20 19.69 -0.10
N VAL A 130 -3.09 19.24 -0.70
CA VAL A 130 -2.20 18.25 -0.08
C VAL A 130 -1.58 18.81 1.19
N ALA A 131 -1.04 20.02 1.14
CA ALA A 131 -0.42 20.68 2.28
C ALA A 131 -1.44 20.92 3.41
N GLU A 132 -2.66 21.35 3.08
CA GLU A 132 -3.73 21.57 4.05
C GLU A 132 -4.11 20.28 4.77
N LEU A 133 -4.30 19.17 4.02
CA LEU A 133 -4.68 17.91 4.64
C LEU A 133 -3.55 17.32 5.51
N ILE A 134 -2.29 17.50 5.10
CA ILE A 134 -1.12 17.13 5.93
C ILE A 134 -1.10 17.95 7.23
N ASP A 135 -1.32 19.26 7.15
CA ASP A 135 -1.33 20.12 8.33
C ASP A 135 -2.48 19.76 9.27
N TYR A 136 -3.68 19.54 8.72
CA TYR A 136 -4.86 19.11 9.46
C TYR A 136 -4.63 17.81 10.24
N ALA A 137 -3.92 16.84 9.64
CA ALA A 137 -3.70 15.53 10.24
C ALA A 137 -2.77 15.56 11.48
N LYS A 138 -1.93 16.59 11.63
CA LYS A 138 -0.97 16.72 12.76
C LYS A 138 -1.63 16.73 14.14
N LYS A 139 -2.94 16.95 14.24
CA LYS A 139 -3.71 16.84 15.49
C LYS A 139 -3.83 15.40 16.00
N TYR A 140 -3.56 14.41 15.15
CA TYR A 140 -3.63 12.99 15.49
C TYR A 140 -2.24 12.35 15.59
N PRO A 141 -2.06 11.31 16.44
CA PRO A 141 -0.84 10.52 16.46
C PRO A 141 -0.68 9.72 15.16
N LYS A 142 0.56 9.40 14.79
CA LYS A 142 0.83 8.43 13.71
C LYS A 142 0.35 7.02 14.11
N PRO A 143 -0.05 6.17 13.16
CA PRO A 143 -0.40 4.78 13.42
C PRO A 143 0.78 4.01 14.02
N ALA A 144 0.47 2.91 14.71
CA ALA A 144 1.49 2.06 15.32
C ALA A 144 2.48 1.48 14.27
N SER A 145 2.02 1.23 13.04
CA SER A 145 2.87 0.81 11.93
C SER A 145 3.05 1.95 10.92
N PRO A 146 4.29 2.29 10.52
CA PRO A 146 4.54 3.26 9.47
C PRO A 146 4.40 2.69 8.05
N VAL A 147 4.13 1.39 7.90
CA VAL A 147 4.11 0.67 6.62
C VAL A 147 2.79 -0.05 6.37
N ILE A 148 1.65 0.53 6.77
CA ILE A 148 0.31 -0.05 6.52
C ILE A 148 0.11 -0.40 5.04
N TYR A 149 0.72 0.36 4.11
CA TYR A 149 0.69 0.10 2.67
C TYR A 149 1.37 -1.22 2.24
N TYR A 150 1.98 -1.97 3.16
CA TYR A 150 2.53 -3.31 2.94
C TYR A 150 1.70 -4.44 3.56
N ILE A 151 0.64 -4.13 4.32
CA ILE A 151 -0.18 -5.18 4.92
C ILE A 151 -0.91 -6.00 3.85
N SER A 152 -1.02 -7.30 4.12
CA SER A 152 -1.86 -8.23 3.38
C SER A 152 -2.53 -9.19 4.35
N SER A 153 -3.47 -10.00 3.85
CA SER A 153 -4.07 -11.07 4.66
C SER A 153 -3.03 -12.09 5.17
N GLN A 154 -1.91 -12.26 4.45
CA GLN A 154 -0.83 -13.16 4.86
C GLN A 154 0.02 -12.57 5.99
N SER A 155 0.27 -11.26 5.97
CA SER A 155 1.09 -10.59 6.97
C SER A 155 0.29 -10.04 8.15
N LEU A 156 -1.05 -9.96 8.09
CA LEU A 156 -1.90 -9.47 9.17
C LEU A 156 -1.55 -10.05 10.56
N PRO A 157 -1.33 -11.38 10.75
CA PRO A 157 -0.94 -11.91 12.06
C PRO A 157 0.38 -11.33 12.60
N VAL A 158 1.31 -10.97 11.72
CA VAL A 158 2.60 -10.35 12.07
C VAL A 158 2.39 -8.93 12.57
N TYR A 159 1.52 -8.15 11.93
CA TYR A 159 1.16 -6.81 12.40
C TYR A 159 0.51 -6.86 13.77
N VAL A 160 -0.52 -7.70 13.96
CA VAL A 160 -1.24 -7.82 15.23
C VAL A 160 -0.30 -8.22 16.38
N LYS A 161 0.62 -9.16 16.12
CA LYS A 161 1.57 -9.64 17.12
C LYS A 161 2.85 -8.82 17.22
N GLN A 162 3.01 -7.82 16.35
CA GLN A 162 4.20 -6.96 16.28
C GLN A 162 5.53 -7.74 16.20
N LEU A 163 5.56 -8.81 15.41
CA LEU A 163 6.72 -9.71 15.35
C LEU A 163 7.84 -9.15 14.46
N PRO A 164 9.10 -9.10 14.92
CA PRO A 164 10.22 -8.69 14.09
C PRO A 164 10.51 -9.72 13.00
N VAL A 165 11.06 -9.27 11.87
CA VAL A 165 11.59 -10.18 10.84
C VAL A 165 12.71 -11.03 11.44
N GLU A 166 12.64 -12.33 11.19
CA GLU A 166 13.71 -13.28 11.45
C GLU A 166 14.28 -13.75 10.11
N GLY A 167 15.59 -13.91 10.04
CA GLY A 167 16.27 -14.37 8.84
C GLY A 167 17.78 -14.31 8.99
N THR A 168 18.49 -14.96 8.08
CA THR A 168 19.95 -14.88 8.00
C THR A 168 20.32 -14.53 6.57
N TYR A 169 21.13 -13.47 6.42
CA TYR A 169 21.60 -13.00 5.12
C TYR A 169 22.17 -14.15 4.28
N GLY A 170 21.76 -14.22 3.00
CA GLY A 170 22.22 -15.23 2.05
C GLY A 170 21.67 -16.65 2.27
N ASN A 171 20.92 -16.91 3.35
CA ASN A 171 20.33 -18.23 3.61
C ASN A 171 18.88 -18.30 3.16
N GLY A 172 18.44 -19.52 2.79
CA GLY A 172 17.05 -19.77 2.40
C GLY A 172 16.64 -19.05 1.13
N ILE A 173 17.59 -18.74 0.25
CA ILE A 173 17.37 -18.07 -1.03
C ILE A 173 17.88 -18.95 -2.18
N THR A 174 17.07 -19.08 -3.22
CA THR A 174 17.41 -19.84 -4.44
C THR A 174 17.26 -18.93 -5.64
N ASP A 175 18.32 -18.75 -6.43
CA ASP A 175 18.23 -18.12 -7.76
C ASP A 175 17.57 -19.09 -8.74
N ASN A 176 16.45 -18.69 -9.32
CA ASN A 176 15.70 -19.53 -10.25
C ASN A 176 16.17 -19.39 -11.70
N GLY A 177 17.11 -18.48 -12.00
CA GLY A 177 17.61 -18.23 -13.35
C GLY A 177 16.52 -17.68 -14.28
N ASN A 178 16.14 -16.41 -14.14
CA ASN A 178 15.25 -15.63 -15.03
C ASN A 178 14.90 -14.26 -14.41
N GLY A 179 15.80 -13.71 -13.60
CA GLY A 179 15.51 -12.51 -12.81
C GLY A 179 14.46 -12.75 -11.72
N THR A 180 14.44 -13.94 -11.11
CA THR A 180 13.62 -14.23 -9.93
C THR A 180 14.39 -15.05 -8.91
N PHE A 181 14.03 -14.85 -7.64
CA PHE A 181 14.52 -15.64 -6.52
C PHE A 181 13.35 -16.27 -5.78
N THR A 182 13.56 -17.45 -5.22
CA THR A 182 12.65 -18.06 -4.25
C THR A 182 13.22 -17.87 -2.85
N VAL A 183 12.46 -17.27 -1.94
CA VAL A 183 12.85 -17.05 -0.54
C VAL A 183 12.03 -17.96 0.37
N SER A 184 12.68 -18.77 1.21
CA SER A 184 12.05 -19.74 2.10
C SER A 184 11.57 -19.11 3.41
N HIS A 185 10.33 -19.39 3.80
CA HIS A 185 9.75 -18.94 5.06
C HIS A 185 10.19 -19.78 6.28
N ASN A 186 10.91 -20.88 6.07
CA ASN A 186 11.58 -21.59 7.18
C ASN A 186 12.73 -20.76 7.76
N ILE A 187 13.33 -19.91 6.92
CA ILE A 187 14.43 -19.01 7.28
C ILE A 187 13.91 -17.59 7.49
N TRP A 188 13.17 -17.06 6.52
CA TRP A 188 12.67 -15.69 6.53
C TRP A 188 11.24 -15.63 7.07
N LYS A 189 11.10 -15.37 8.37
CA LYS A 189 9.80 -15.34 9.07
C LYS A 189 9.38 -13.92 9.37
N ASN A 190 8.07 -13.76 9.62
CA ASN A 190 7.45 -12.50 10.01
C ASN A 190 7.69 -11.36 9.00
N VAL A 191 7.88 -11.71 7.73
CA VAL A 191 8.08 -10.74 6.63
C VAL A 191 6.72 -10.23 6.17
N THR A 192 6.61 -8.92 5.93
CA THR A 192 5.41 -8.31 5.34
C THR A 192 5.48 -8.32 3.82
N VAL A 193 6.60 -7.83 3.28
CA VAL A 193 6.96 -7.80 1.87
C VAL A 193 8.47 -8.00 1.70
N PHE A 194 8.87 -8.34 0.48
CA PHE A 194 10.24 -8.24 0.02
C PHE A 194 10.36 -7.07 -0.95
N GLU A 195 11.25 -6.12 -0.64
CA GLU A 195 11.63 -5.00 -1.48
C GLU A 195 12.84 -5.39 -2.34
N THR A 196 12.78 -5.14 -3.65
CA THR A 196 13.90 -5.27 -4.57
C THR A 196 14.33 -3.89 -5.03
N TYR A 197 15.63 -3.61 -4.90
CA TYR A 197 16.21 -2.31 -5.20
C TYR A 197 17.11 -2.33 -6.44
N ARG A 198 17.22 -1.17 -7.08
CA ARG A 198 18.24 -0.83 -8.09
C ARG A 198 19.04 0.36 -7.56
N GLY A 199 20.20 0.08 -6.95
CA GLY A 199 20.92 1.09 -6.18
C GLY A 199 20.07 1.54 -4.99
N GLU A 200 19.79 2.83 -4.89
CA GLU A 200 18.91 3.38 -3.83
C GLU A 200 17.42 3.40 -4.22
N THR A 201 17.09 3.12 -5.48
CA THR A 201 15.70 3.18 -5.96
C THR A 201 14.98 1.87 -5.65
N LEU A 202 13.85 1.95 -4.96
CA LEU A 202 12.91 0.83 -4.81
C LEU A 202 12.28 0.53 -6.18
N ASP A 203 12.53 -0.65 -6.75
CA ASP A 203 12.09 -1.02 -8.10
C ASP A 203 10.85 -1.92 -8.04
N ARG A 204 10.88 -2.95 -7.18
CA ARG A 204 9.78 -3.92 -7.02
C ARG A 204 9.49 -4.16 -5.56
N VAL A 205 8.22 -4.45 -5.27
CA VAL A 205 7.78 -4.92 -3.97
C VAL A 205 6.95 -6.18 -4.18
N THR A 206 7.29 -7.23 -3.45
CA THR A 206 6.63 -8.54 -3.53
C THR A 206 5.96 -8.85 -2.20
N MET A 207 4.66 -9.07 -2.21
CA MET A 207 3.90 -9.54 -1.06
C MET A 207 4.40 -10.91 -0.61
N VAL A 208 4.56 -11.10 0.71
CA VAL A 208 4.90 -12.42 1.28
C VAL A 208 3.89 -13.49 0.81
N GLY A 209 4.40 -14.68 0.47
CA GLY A 209 3.62 -15.81 -0.05
C GLY A 209 3.24 -15.69 -1.53
N THR A 210 3.85 -14.77 -2.28
CA THR A 210 3.65 -14.70 -3.75
C THR A 210 4.13 -15.99 -4.40
N ASP A 211 3.28 -16.57 -5.25
CA ASP A 211 3.53 -17.81 -6.02
C ASP A 211 3.87 -19.03 -5.14
N SER A 212 3.31 -19.08 -3.93
CA SER A 212 3.45 -20.20 -2.99
C SER A 212 2.08 -20.60 -2.43
N PRO A 213 1.41 -21.61 -3.03
CA PRO A 213 0.09 -22.06 -2.58
C PRO A 213 0.05 -22.53 -1.13
N ASP A 214 1.13 -23.16 -0.66
CA ASP A 214 1.29 -23.64 0.72
C ASP A 214 1.89 -22.56 1.65
N ARG A 215 2.23 -21.38 1.11
CA ARG A 215 2.83 -20.25 1.82
C ARG A 215 4.17 -20.59 2.48
N SER A 216 4.88 -21.59 1.99
CA SER A 216 6.21 -21.99 2.48
C SER A 216 7.34 -21.12 1.92
N SER A 217 7.07 -20.31 0.89
CA SER A 217 8.05 -19.46 0.23
C SER A 217 7.44 -18.21 -0.39
N THR A 218 8.29 -17.33 -0.92
CA THR A 218 7.91 -16.20 -1.78
C THR A 218 8.77 -16.18 -3.03
N LEU A 219 8.16 -16.10 -4.21
CA LEU A 219 8.86 -15.79 -5.45
C LEU A 219 9.02 -14.28 -5.60
N VAL A 220 10.26 -13.80 -5.49
CA VAL A 220 10.64 -12.38 -5.57
C VAL A 220 11.16 -12.05 -6.97
N ARG A 221 10.69 -10.94 -7.54
CA ARG A 221 11.22 -10.42 -8.81
C ARG A 221 12.54 -9.69 -8.59
N TYR A 222 13.55 -10.04 -9.39
CA TYR A 222 14.90 -9.48 -9.37
C TYR A 222 15.35 -9.17 -10.80
N PRO A 223 14.76 -8.15 -11.46
CA PRO A 223 15.06 -7.82 -12.84
C PRO A 223 16.53 -7.39 -13.03
N ALA A 224 17.01 -7.46 -14.27
CA ALA A 224 18.38 -7.03 -14.61
C ALA A 224 18.67 -5.61 -14.11
N GLY A 225 19.82 -5.45 -13.44
CA GLY A 225 20.24 -4.21 -12.78
C GLY A 225 19.83 -4.08 -11.31
N SER A 226 19.05 -5.03 -10.77
CA SER A 226 18.77 -5.07 -9.32
C SER A 226 20.04 -5.31 -8.51
N THR A 227 20.13 -4.68 -7.33
CA THR A 227 21.31 -4.70 -6.45
C THR A 227 21.10 -5.46 -5.16
N ARG A 228 19.87 -5.45 -4.61
CA ARG A 228 19.55 -6.16 -3.36
C ARG A 228 18.08 -6.51 -3.22
N ILE A 229 17.83 -7.48 -2.34
CA ILE A 229 16.51 -7.81 -1.79
C ILE A 229 16.54 -7.53 -0.29
N GLU A 230 15.53 -6.83 0.23
CA GLU A 230 15.35 -6.58 1.66
C GLU A 230 13.99 -7.11 2.12
N ALA A 231 13.95 -7.75 3.28
CA ALA A 231 12.73 -8.17 3.96
C ALA A 231 12.26 -7.05 4.90
N VAL A 232 10.97 -6.71 4.85
CA VAL A 232 10.39 -5.62 5.63
C VAL A 232 9.55 -6.18 6.78
N ALA A 233 9.77 -5.67 7.99
CA ALA A 233 8.97 -5.97 9.18
C ALA A 233 7.72 -5.07 9.28
N TRP A 234 6.82 -5.37 10.21
CA TRP A 234 5.58 -4.60 10.43
C TRP A 234 5.83 -3.15 10.86
N ASP A 235 6.99 -2.88 11.47
CA ASP A 235 7.43 -1.56 11.94
C ASP A 235 8.23 -0.79 10.86
N GLY A 236 8.36 -1.36 9.65
CA GLY A 236 9.14 -0.79 8.56
C GLY A 236 10.64 -1.02 8.67
N LYS A 237 11.14 -1.84 9.60
CA LYS A 237 12.56 -2.22 9.62
C LYS A 237 12.90 -3.12 8.44
N ARG A 238 13.94 -2.75 7.69
CA ARG A 238 14.49 -3.54 6.58
C ARG A 238 15.64 -4.42 7.03
N THR A 239 15.61 -5.68 6.62
CA THR A 239 16.70 -6.66 6.83
C THR A 239 17.20 -7.15 5.48
N LEU A 240 18.51 -7.01 5.22
CA LEU A 240 19.12 -7.43 3.96
C LEU A 240 19.04 -8.95 3.79
N VAL A 241 18.40 -9.40 2.69
CA VAL A 241 18.24 -10.82 2.35
C VAL A 241 19.36 -11.28 1.44
N TYR A 242 19.65 -10.49 0.41
CA TYR A 242 20.59 -10.80 -0.66
C TYR A 242 21.13 -9.54 -1.32
N GLY A 243 22.34 -9.62 -1.88
CA GLY A 243 22.98 -8.50 -2.58
C GLY A 243 23.66 -7.52 -1.64
N THR A 244 23.83 -6.27 -2.06
CA THR A 244 24.57 -5.26 -1.31
C THR A 244 23.84 -3.92 -1.29
N ARG A 245 23.99 -3.20 -0.18
CA ARG A 245 23.65 -1.77 -0.08
C ARG A 245 24.72 -0.96 -0.78
#